data_AF-A0A920KWG4-F1
#
_entry.id   AF-A0A920KWG4-F1
#
_cell.length_a   1.000
_cell.length_b   1.000
_cell.length_c   1.000
_cell.angle_alpha   90.00
_cell.angle_beta   90.00
_cell.angle_gamma   90.00
#
_symmetry.space_group_name_H-M   'P 1'
#
loop_
_entity.id
_entity.type
_entity.pdbx_description
1 polymer ?
#
loop_
_entity_poly.entity_id
_entity_poly.type
_entity_poly.pdbx_seq_one_letter_code
_entity_poly.pdbx_strand_id
1 'polypeptide(L)'
;MFKKQKMSTISISVFSADLKLIGFENRRELHLSCGLVNIARGNCNVIMKPDTNNINGEILISSERPVMNANLSVPPILFDQVHSALKNNVDRPLQLVLLLDKYLQIDNHGVLTITDSIKAKIEDISWILPIR
;
A
#
# COMPACT_ATOMS: atom_id res chain seq x y z
N MET A 1 11.14 13.25 26.77
CA MET A 1 9.77 13.49 26.30
C MET A 1 9.74 13.25 24.80
N PHE A 2 9.10 12.17 24.34
CA PHE A 2 9.04 11.82 22.91
C PHE A 2 8.08 12.77 22.20
N LYS A 3 8.57 13.52 21.20
CA LYS A 3 7.72 14.40 20.39
C LYS A 3 6.93 13.52 19.43
N LYS A 4 5.62 13.71 19.38
CA LYS A 4 4.72 13.00 18.46
C LYS A 4 4.50 13.86 17.23
N GLN A 5 4.62 13.26 16.06
CA GLN A 5 4.31 13.87 14.77
C GLN A 5 3.04 13.26 14.18
N LYS A 6 2.22 14.09 13.55
CA LYS A 6 1.06 13.64 12.77
C LYS A 6 1.47 13.46 11.31
N MET A 7 1.00 12.38 10.70
CA MET A 7 1.25 12.05 9.31
C MET A 7 0.00 11.43 8.70
N SER A 8 -0.37 11.82 7.49
CA SER A 8 -1.51 11.25 6.75
C SER A 8 -1.06 10.43 5.53
N THR A 9 0.24 10.33 5.27
CA THR A 9 0.77 9.59 4.12
C THR A 9 1.55 8.35 4.55
N ILE A 10 1.37 7.23 3.84
CA ILE A 10 2.21 6.04 4.00
C ILE A 10 2.98 5.84 2.70
N SER A 11 4.31 5.85 2.78
CA SER A 11 5.19 5.55 1.66
C SER A 11 5.66 4.11 1.75
N ILE A 12 5.53 3.38 0.64
CA ILE A 12 5.68 1.93 0.56
C ILE A 12 6.62 1.58 -0.60
N SER A 13 7.50 0.61 -0.40
CA SER A 13 8.37 0.04 -1.44
C SER A 13 7.96 -1.40 -1.72
N VAL A 14 7.70 -1.73 -2.99
CA VAL A 14 7.30 -3.08 -3.40
C VAL A 14 8.53 -3.99 -3.51
N PHE A 15 8.55 -5.11 -2.80
CA PHE A 15 9.64 -6.09 -2.85
C PHE A 15 9.33 -7.27 -3.76
N SER A 16 8.09 -7.76 -3.72
CA SER A 16 7.62 -8.81 -4.61
C SER A 16 6.17 -8.58 -4.99
N ALA A 17 5.76 -9.18 -6.11
CA ALA A 17 4.41 -9.09 -6.63
C ALA A 17 4.00 -10.43 -7.23
N ASP A 18 2.82 -10.91 -6.85
CA ASP A 18 2.18 -12.07 -7.44
C ASP A 18 0.92 -11.63 -8.20
N LEU A 19 0.79 -12.05 -9.46
CA LEU A 19 -0.49 -12.01 -10.16
C LEU A 19 -1.27 -13.28 -9.83
N LYS A 20 -2.44 -13.13 -9.22
CA LYS A 20 -3.35 -14.24 -8.91
C LYS A 20 -4.57 -14.20 -9.82
N LEU A 21 -4.95 -15.37 -10.32
CA LEU A 21 -6.19 -15.60 -11.06
C LEU A 21 -7.12 -16.40 -10.15
N ILE A 22 -8.20 -15.77 -9.68
CA ILE A 22 -9.04 -16.32 -8.61
C ILE A 22 -10.38 -16.83 -9.17
N GLY A 23 -10.66 -18.11 -8.93
CA GLY A 23 -11.92 -18.76 -9.27
C GLY A 23 -12.13 -18.98 -10.77
N PHE A 24 -13.29 -19.51 -11.15
CA PHE A 24 -13.64 -19.81 -12.55
C PHE A 24 -13.79 -18.56 -13.43
N GLU A 25 -14.05 -17.41 -12.82
CA GLU A 25 -14.18 -16.12 -13.52
C GLU A 25 -12.83 -15.45 -13.79
N ASN A 26 -11.70 -16.08 -13.42
CA ASN A 26 -10.34 -15.56 -13.61
C ASN A 26 -10.16 -14.13 -13.08
N ARG A 27 -10.73 -13.84 -11.91
CA ARG A 27 -10.59 -12.51 -11.29
C ARG A 27 -9.11 -12.25 -11.01
N ARG A 28 -8.60 -11.18 -11.62
CA ARG A 28 -7.19 -10.80 -11.54
C ARG A 28 -6.94 -10.00 -10.27
N GLU A 29 -5.97 -10.42 -9.47
CA GLU A 29 -5.53 -9.67 -8.29
C GLU A 29 -4.01 -9.56 -8.31
N LEU A 30 -3.49 -8.36 -8.05
CA LEU A 30 -2.08 -8.17 -7.74
C LEU A 30 -1.91 -8.21 -6.22
N HIS A 31 -1.05 -9.11 -5.74
CA HIS A 31 -0.70 -9.25 -4.34
C HIS A 31 0.74 -8.78 -4.18
N LEU A 32 0.93 -7.66 -3.49
CA LEU A 32 2.23 -7.00 -3.35
C LEU A 32 2.74 -7.16 -1.93
N SER A 33 3.94 -7.71 -1.78
CA SER A 33 4.65 -7.72 -0.50
C SER A 33 5.55 -6.50 -0.45
N CYS A 34 5.34 -5.65 0.56
CA CYS A 34 5.96 -4.34 0.60
C CYS A 34 6.56 -4.00 1.96
N GLY A 35 7.58 -3.13 1.95
CA GLY A 35 8.15 -2.51 3.14
C GLY A 35 7.66 -1.08 3.31
N LEU A 36 7.44 -0.67 4.55
CA LEU A 36 7.16 0.73 4.88
C LEU A 36 8.45 1.56 4.81
N VAL A 37 8.39 2.72 4.16
CA VAL A 37 9.54 3.62 3.97
C VAL A 37 9.57 4.69 5.05
N ASN A 38 8.41 5.28 5.38
CA ASN A 38 8.30 6.38 6.35
C ASN A 38 7.76 5.96 7.72
N ILE A 39 7.59 4.65 7.94
CA ILE A 39 7.22 4.05 9.23
C ILE A 39 8.23 2.95 9.53
N ALA A 40 8.85 3.02 10.71
CA ALA A 40 9.92 2.10 11.09
C ALA A 40 9.40 0.67 11.27
N ARG A 41 10.16 -0.30 10.74
CA ARG A 41 10.06 -1.75 11.02
C ARG A 41 8.68 -2.37 10.82
N GLY A 42 7.95 -1.94 9.79
CA GLY A 42 6.67 -2.54 9.41
C GLY A 42 6.63 -3.00 7.96
N ASN A 43 5.84 -4.03 7.71
CA ASN A 43 5.52 -4.49 6.37
C ASN A 43 4.09 -4.08 6.00
N CYS A 44 3.84 -3.95 4.70
CA CYS A 44 2.51 -3.76 4.17
C CYS A 44 2.25 -4.76 3.06
N ASN A 45 1.12 -5.46 3.16
CA ASN A 45 0.57 -6.21 2.03
C ASN A 45 -0.40 -5.31 1.30
N VAL A 46 -0.31 -5.25 -0.03
CA VAL A 46 -1.28 -4.54 -0.86
C VAL A 46 -1.96 -5.54 -1.78
N ILE A 47 -3.28 -5.55 -1.77
CA ILE A 47 -4.08 -6.28 -2.76
C ILE A 47 -4.73 -5.25 -3.67
N MET A 48 -4.47 -5.34 -4.97
CA MET A 48 -5.06 -4.47 -5.98
C MET A 48 -5.92 -5.29 -6.95
N LYS A 49 -7.14 -4.80 -7.24
CA LYS A 49 -8.14 -5.48 -8.08
C LYS A 49 -8.75 -4.51 -9.10
N PRO A 50 -8.99 -4.95 -10.36
CA PRO A 50 -9.57 -4.12 -11.40
C PRO A 50 -11.11 -4.09 -11.38
N ASP A 51 -11.72 -3.76 -10.22
CA ASP A 51 -13.16 -3.98 -9.98
C ASP A 51 -14.06 -2.78 -10.34
N THR A 52 -13.51 -1.57 -10.45
CA THR A 52 -14.29 -0.32 -10.48
C THR A 52 -13.70 0.71 -11.44
N ASN A 53 -14.54 1.55 -12.06
CA ASN A 53 -14.06 2.69 -12.86
C ASN A 53 -13.49 3.85 -12.00
N ASN A 54 -13.72 3.82 -10.69
CA ASN A 54 -13.16 4.77 -9.74
C ASN A 54 -12.15 4.05 -8.83
N ILE A 55 -11.21 4.80 -8.25
CA ILE A 55 -10.31 4.26 -7.24
C ILE A 55 -11.03 4.27 -5.89
N ASN A 56 -10.98 3.15 -5.18
CA ASN A 56 -11.40 3.04 -3.79
C ASN A 56 -10.36 2.21 -3.04
N GLY A 57 -9.99 2.64 -1.85
CA GLY A 57 -8.99 1.95 -1.06
C GLY A 57 -9.20 2.08 0.43
N GLU A 58 -8.75 1.07 1.15
CA GLU A 58 -8.68 1.08 2.61
C GLU A 58 -7.39 0.42 3.07
N ILE A 59 -6.86 0.90 4.20
CA ILE A 59 -5.77 0.25 4.91
C ILE A 59 -6.20 -0.12 6.32
N LEU A 60 -5.90 -1.37 6.68
CA LEU A 60 -5.98 -1.87 8.04
C LEU A 60 -4.58 -1.91 8.65
N ILE A 61 -4.40 -1.15 9.72
CA ILE A 61 -3.20 -1.16 10.56
C ILE A 61 -3.54 -1.99 11.80
N SER A 62 -3.00 -3.20 11.88
CA SER A 62 -3.30 -4.12 12.98
C SER A 62 -2.52 -3.77 14.24
N SER A 63 -3.21 -3.77 15.38
CA SER A 63 -2.59 -3.73 16.72
C SER A 63 -2.11 -5.10 17.19
N GLU A 64 -2.59 -6.18 16.58
CA GLU A 64 -2.28 -7.56 16.98
C GLU A 64 -1.07 -8.13 16.23
N ARG A 65 -0.80 -7.62 15.02
CA ARG A 65 0.31 -8.09 14.17
C ARG A 65 1.06 -6.91 13.57
N PRO A 66 2.39 -6.99 13.42
CA PRO A 66 3.21 -5.93 12.84
C PRO A 66 3.11 -5.90 11.30
N VAL A 67 1.89 -5.91 10.77
CA VAL A 67 1.62 -5.88 9.32
C VAL A 67 0.41 -5.00 9.02
N MET A 68 0.55 -4.15 8.02
CA MET A 68 -0.56 -3.37 7.46
C MET A 68 -1.11 -4.10 6.22
N ASN A 69 -2.42 -4.03 6.01
CA ASN A 69 -3.05 -4.61 4.82
C ASN A 69 -3.84 -3.52 4.10
N ALA A 70 -3.42 -3.17 2.89
CA ALA A 70 -4.13 -2.25 2.02
C ALA A 70 -4.90 -3.03 0.95
N ASN A 71 -6.15 -2.65 0.71
CA ASN A 71 -6.96 -3.15 -0.39
C ASN A 71 -7.27 -1.98 -1.31
N LEU A 72 -7.06 -2.18 -2.61
CA LEU A 72 -7.30 -1.19 -3.66
C LEU A 72 -8.19 -1.81 -4.74
N SER A 73 -9.35 -1.19 -4.97
CA SER A 73 -10.14 -1.41 -6.18
C SER A 73 -9.85 -0.24 -7.13
N VAL A 74 -9.40 -0.55 -8.33
CA VAL A 74 -8.91 0.45 -9.29
C VAL A 74 -9.46 0.21 -10.69
N PRO A 75 -9.40 1.23 -11.56
CA PRO A 75 -9.69 1.06 -12.98
C PRO A 75 -8.79 -0.02 -13.61
N PRO A 76 -9.33 -0.85 -14.53
CA PRO A 76 -8.53 -1.84 -15.26
C PRO A 76 -7.30 -1.24 -15.94
N ILE A 77 -7.39 -0.02 -16.45
CA ILE A 77 -6.25 0.67 -17.08
C ILE A 77 -5.10 0.91 -16.10
N LEU A 78 -5.39 1.33 -14.86
CA LEU A 78 -4.38 1.55 -13.84
C LEU A 78 -3.78 0.20 -13.39
N PHE A 79 -4.63 -0.82 -13.22
CA PHE A 79 -4.18 -2.17 -12.91
C PHE A 79 -3.19 -2.69 -13.95
N ASP A 80 -3.54 -2.60 -15.24
CA ASP A 80 -2.69 -3.09 -16.34
C ASP A 80 -1.40 -2.28 -16.46
N GLN A 81 -1.43 -0.97 -16.20
CA GLN A 81 -0.22 -0.12 -16.14
C GLN A 81 0.74 -0.55 -15.02
N VAL A 82 0.23 -0.75 -13.80
CA VAL A 82 1.03 -1.20 -12.66
C VAL A 82 1.56 -2.60 -12.89
N HIS A 83 0.73 -3.52 -13.38
CA HIS A 83 1.14 -4.88 -13.72
C HIS A 83 2.29 -4.90 -14.76
N SER A 84 2.16 -4.11 -15.84
CA SER A 84 3.21 -3.98 -16.84
C SER A 84 4.51 -3.40 -16.25
N ALA A 85 4.40 -2.37 -15.41
CA ALA A 85 5.55 -1.76 -14.76
C ALA A 85 6.28 -2.73 -13.82
N LEU A 86 5.55 -3.57 -13.07
CA LEU A 86 6.13 -4.61 -12.21
C LEU A 86 6.90 -5.67 -13.02
N LYS A 87 6.38 -6.07 -14.19
CA LYS A 87 7.03 -7.07 -15.05
C LYS A 87 8.36 -6.58 -15.65
N ASN A 88 8.50 -5.28 -15.88
CA ASN A 88 9.64 -4.69 -16.60
C ASN A 88 10.71 -4.08 -15.69
N ASN A 89 10.46 -4.00 -14.38
CA ASN A 89 11.40 -3.43 -13.40
C ASN A 89 12.37 -4.49 -12.88
N VAL A 90 13.67 -4.19 -13.00
CA VAL A 90 14.75 -5.14 -12.61
C VAL A 90 15.68 -4.55 -11.54
N ASP A 91 15.79 -3.21 -11.47
CA ASP A 91 16.90 -2.57 -10.74
C ASP A 91 16.48 -1.69 -9.55
N ARG A 92 15.25 -1.13 -9.56
CA ARG A 92 14.72 -0.30 -8.47
C ARG A 92 13.29 -0.71 -8.14
N PRO A 93 12.94 -0.89 -6.86
CA PRO A 93 11.57 -1.22 -6.48
C PRO A 93 10.61 -0.06 -6.83
N LEU A 94 9.41 -0.41 -7.32
CA LEU A 94 8.32 0.54 -7.45
C LEU A 94 7.94 1.06 -6.06
N GLN A 95 7.58 2.33 -5.99
CA GLN A 95 7.05 2.91 -4.76
C GLN A 95 5.57 3.25 -4.91
N LEU A 96 4.84 3.11 -3.82
CA LEU A 96 3.44 3.46 -3.69
C LEU A 96 3.30 4.40 -2.50
N VAL A 97 2.67 5.55 -2.71
CA VAL A 97 2.30 6.48 -1.63
C VAL A 97 0.78 6.44 -1.48
N LEU A 98 0.32 6.24 -0.25
CA LEU A 98 -1.09 6.26 0.11
C LEU A 98 -1.38 7.52 0.93
N LEU A 99 -2.36 8.33 0.53
CA LEU A 99 -2.92 9.41 1.34
C LEU A 99 -4.14 8.89 2.09
N LEU A 100 -4.16 9.08 3.41
CA LEU A 100 -5.20 8.59 4.30
C LEU A 100 -6.17 9.69 4.71
N ASP A 101 -7.42 9.30 4.97
CA ASP A 101 -8.45 10.14 5.61
C ASP A 101 -8.16 10.45 7.09
N LYS A 102 -7.13 9.80 7.66
CA LYS A 102 -6.78 9.87 9.08
C LYS A 102 -5.31 10.19 9.28
N TYR A 103 -5.03 10.93 10.35
CA TYR A 103 -3.68 11.13 10.84
C TYR A 103 -3.22 9.96 11.72
N LEU A 104 -2.04 9.46 11.41
CA LEU A 104 -1.27 8.53 12.23
C LEU A 104 -0.32 9.30 13.15
N GLN A 105 -0.12 8.78 14.37
CA GLN A 105 0.85 9.32 15.32
C GLN A 105 2.13 8.50 15.29
N ILE A 106 3.20 9.12 14.82
CA ILE A 106 4.55 8.55 14.86
C ILE A 106 5.41 9.31 15.85
N ASP A 107 6.39 8.64 16.43
CA ASP A 107 7.44 9.30 17.22
C ASP A 107 8.57 9.82 16.31
N ASN A 108 9.57 10.47 16.91
CA ASN A 108 10.74 11.01 16.21
C ASN A 108 11.63 9.94 15.56
N HIS A 109 11.42 8.65 15.86
CA HIS A 109 12.13 7.53 15.25
C HIS A 109 11.31 6.88 14.13
N GLY A 110 10.14 7.45 13.80
CA GLY A 110 9.23 6.91 12.79
C GLY A 110 8.44 5.70 13.28
N VAL A 111 8.43 5.41 14.59
CA VAL A 111 7.66 4.31 15.15
C VAL A 111 6.21 4.73 15.28
N LEU A 112 5.33 3.96 14.64
CA LEU A 112 3.88 4.13 14.75
C LEU A 112 3.39 3.56 16.09
N THR A 113 2.70 4.39 16.87
CA THR A 113 2.07 3.95 18.13
C THR A 113 0.56 3.87 17.94
N ILE A 114 -0.03 2.71 18.21
CA ILE A 114 -1.48 2.48 18.19
C ILE A 114 -1.90 1.75 19.47
N THR A 115 -3.08 2.09 19.99
CA THR A 115 -3.72 1.34 21.09
C THR A 115 -4.63 0.25 20.55
N ASP A 116 -5.29 0.54 19.42
CA ASP A 116 -6.25 -0.32 18.75
C ASP A 116 -5.97 -0.33 17.25
N SER A 117 -6.51 -1.33 16.55
CA SER A 117 -6.38 -1.42 15.10
C SER A 117 -7.03 -0.21 14.43
N ILE A 118 -6.35 0.37 13.44
CA ILE A 118 -6.84 1.53 12.70
C ILE A 118 -7.30 1.07 11.32
N LYS A 119 -8.54 1.37 10.99
CA LYS A 119 -9.06 1.30 9.62
C LYS A 119 -9.13 2.70 9.03
N ALA A 120 -8.41 2.97 7.95
CA ALA A 120 -8.39 4.28 7.28
C ALA A 120 -8.76 4.12 5.80
N LYS A 121 -9.49 5.10 5.26
CA LYS A 121 -9.73 5.20 3.82
C LYS A 121 -8.49 5.78 3.15
N ILE A 122 -8.28 5.36 1.92
CA ILE A 122 -7.23 5.89 1.05
C ILE A 122 -7.90 6.91 0.13
N GLU A 123 -7.63 8.18 0.38
CA GLU A 123 -8.20 9.31 -0.36
C GLU A 123 -7.48 9.53 -1.69
N ASP A 124 -6.19 9.18 -1.76
CA ASP A 124 -5.40 9.26 -3.00
C ASP A 124 -4.24 8.26 -3.00
N ILE A 125 -3.75 7.92 -4.20
CA ILE A 125 -2.58 7.07 -4.40
C ILE A 125 -1.62 7.66 -5.43
N SER A 126 -0.33 7.47 -5.21
CA SER A 126 0.71 7.82 -6.20
C SER A 126 1.66 6.65 -6.40
N TRP A 127 1.82 6.25 -7.66
CA TRP A 127 2.84 5.28 -8.07
C TRP A 127 4.08 6.00 -8.56
N ILE A 128 5.24 5.64 -8.01
CA ILE A 128 6.54 6.09 -8.47
C ILE A 128 7.20 4.92 -9.19
N LEU A 129 7.15 5.00 -10.52
CA LEU A 129 7.69 3.98 -11.42
C LEU A 129 9.07 4.44 -11.88
N PRO A 130 10.13 3.64 -11.70
CA PRO A 130 11.42 3.93 -12.32
C PRO A 130 11.28 3.98 -13.84
N ILE A 131 11.85 5.01 -14.45
CA ILE A 131 11.94 5.17 -15.91
C ILE A 131 13.41 4.99 -16.28
N ARG A 132 13.69 4.18 -17.31
CA ARG A 132 15.03 4.02 -17.88
C ARG A 132 15.34 5.15 -18.84
#